data_AF-A0A4R5AUU5-F1
#
_entry.id   AF-A0A4R5AUU5-F1
#
_cell.length_a   1.000
_cell.length_b   1.000
_cell.length_c   1.000
_cell.angle_alpha   90.00
_cell.angle_beta   90.00
_cell.angle_gamma   90.00
#
_symmetry.space_group_name_H-M   'P 1'
#
loop_
_entity.id
_entity.type
_entity.pdbx_description
1 polymer ?
#
loop_
_entity_poly.entity_id
_entity_poly.type
_entity_poly.pdbx_seq_one_letter_code
_entity_poly.pdbx_strand_id
1 'polypeptide(L)'
;MNQTPPVPAPPRGADVPVIDMAVLATRLNESLDVLRDTYAPALGTGGGWYHELARPEPGTTATALGLLAFVETGRAFEYFDDGLAFLAARQTASDDPLRDGGWATKTSLAMPVVEATGWIARFLARARCDLRDDAPDLRRAYRWLLRNQNDDGGWGSLHGCPSRVWLTCLALRALSQLNPYDPAVDRGVEWLTADRTAHRPAWGPTQASRPTVTHTGFALLTLAEVRPELRTERLLDAYDWLLEHLDPDDDHTWIETYDVSPHGLAEHRAGTEPVWRLALWHYGLPIALTALLRDPRGPHGPTIARAFRTLVRGEITDPRWNGYPGSGRTSLWTLWWRLETLTALSRLPLAGTADVLHWLPDATVVQRSHARERPLADLLPHRRLVDPVGFAQRHWAAFLLGLVCAGSLLGVAAGLWGWKDFWLSVILPIILTSIDESVKRRRPQRPP
;
A
#
# COMPACT_ATOMS: atom_id res chain seq x y z
N MET A 1 43.16 4.55 -15.77
CA MET A 1 42.37 5.21 -14.71
C MET A 1 41.04 5.63 -15.31
N ASN A 2 40.00 4.86 -14.98
CA ASN A 2 38.62 5.08 -15.43
C ASN A 2 38.14 6.46 -14.97
N GLN A 3 37.81 7.32 -15.91
CA GLN A 3 37.03 8.52 -15.64
C GLN A 3 35.56 8.10 -15.60
N THR A 4 34.97 8.15 -14.41
CA THR A 4 33.53 8.05 -14.21
C THR A 4 32.87 9.20 -14.99
N PRO A 5 31.88 8.94 -15.86
CA PRO A 5 31.17 10.02 -16.53
C PRO A 5 30.35 10.82 -15.51
N PRO A 6 30.16 12.13 -15.73
CA PRO A 6 29.36 12.96 -14.84
C PRO A 6 27.91 12.46 -14.81
N VAL A 7 27.35 12.35 -13.60
CA VAL A 7 25.93 12.05 -13.36
C VAL A 7 25.09 13.06 -14.16
N PRO A 8 24.15 12.61 -15.01
CA PRO A 8 23.30 13.53 -15.76
C PRO A 8 22.45 14.33 -14.78
N ALA A 9 22.40 15.65 -14.97
CA ALA A 9 21.50 16.52 -14.22
C ALA A 9 20.06 16.03 -14.35
N PRO A 10 19.24 16.07 -13.29
CA PRO A 10 17.87 15.61 -13.34
C PRO A 10 17.10 16.37 -14.43
N PRO A 11 16.25 15.68 -15.21
CA PRO A 11 15.49 16.33 -16.27
C PRO A 11 14.62 17.44 -15.67
N ARG A 12 14.77 18.66 -16.21
CA ARG A 12 13.83 19.76 -15.95
C ARG A 12 12.46 19.34 -16.49
N GLY A 13 11.53 19.04 -15.58
CA GLY A 13 10.15 18.68 -15.91
C GLY A 13 9.73 17.24 -15.57
N ALA A 14 10.47 16.49 -14.73
CA ALA A 14 9.91 15.28 -14.13
C ALA A 14 8.82 15.67 -13.14
N ASP A 15 7.57 15.42 -13.52
CA ASP A 15 6.38 15.61 -12.69
C ASP A 15 6.59 14.89 -11.35
N VAL A 16 6.76 15.67 -10.27
CA VAL A 16 7.00 15.11 -8.93
C VAL A 16 5.86 14.13 -8.64
N PRO A 17 6.14 12.90 -8.17
CA PRO A 17 5.08 11.95 -7.87
C PRO A 17 4.12 12.55 -6.82
N VAL A 18 2.87 12.77 -7.21
CA VAL A 18 1.86 13.47 -6.43
C VAL A 18 0.68 12.57 -6.12
N ILE A 19 0.17 12.66 -4.89
CA ILE A 19 -1.15 12.16 -4.51
C ILE A 19 -2.05 13.36 -4.23
N ASP A 20 -3.09 13.51 -5.04
CA ASP A 20 -4.13 14.50 -4.85
C ASP A 20 -5.23 13.93 -3.94
N MET A 21 -5.36 14.47 -2.72
CA MET A 21 -6.32 13.96 -1.74
C MET A 21 -7.77 14.24 -2.11
N ALA A 22 -8.03 15.27 -2.93
CA ALA A 22 -9.37 15.55 -3.43
C ALA A 22 -9.78 14.52 -4.49
N VAL A 23 -8.87 14.16 -5.41
CA VAL A 23 -9.10 13.07 -6.37
C VAL A 23 -9.35 11.76 -5.63
N LEU A 24 -8.54 11.46 -4.60
CA LEU A 24 -8.74 10.28 -3.76
C LEU A 24 -10.15 10.27 -3.15
N ALA A 25 -10.56 11.38 -2.52
CA ALA A 25 -11.87 11.49 -1.88
C ALA A 25 -13.02 11.33 -2.88
N THR A 26 -12.91 11.95 -4.06
CA THR A 26 -13.89 11.79 -5.15
C THR A 26 -13.99 10.34 -5.60
N ARG A 27 -12.87 9.66 -5.88
CA ARG A 27 -12.89 8.26 -6.31
C ARG A 27 -13.39 7.31 -5.24
N LEU A 28 -13.14 7.60 -3.97
CA LEU A 28 -13.69 6.83 -2.86
C LEU A 28 -15.22 6.97 -2.78
N ASN A 29 -15.74 8.20 -2.93
CA ASN A 29 -17.18 8.45 -2.94
C ASN A 29 -17.87 7.77 -4.13
N GLU A 30 -17.34 7.92 -5.34
CA GLU A 30 -17.88 7.23 -6.53
C GLU A 30 -17.94 5.71 -6.35
N SER A 31 -16.92 5.12 -5.69
CA SER A 31 -16.91 3.68 -5.40
C SER A 31 -18.05 3.27 -4.47
N LEU A 32 -18.31 4.07 -3.44
CA LEU A 32 -19.40 3.85 -2.50
C LEU A 32 -20.77 4.07 -3.13
N ASP A 33 -20.89 5.05 -4.03
CA ASP A 33 -22.13 5.32 -4.76
C ASP A 33 -22.47 4.16 -5.69
N VAL A 34 -21.49 3.60 -6.41
CA VAL A 34 -21.70 2.35 -7.18
C VAL A 34 -22.18 1.21 -6.29
N LEU A 35 -21.61 1.02 -5.10
CA LEU A 35 -22.11 0.00 -4.18
C LEU A 35 -23.56 0.28 -3.78
N ARG A 36 -23.89 1.53 -3.40
CA ARG A 36 -25.25 1.91 -3.00
C ARG A 36 -26.26 1.66 -4.14
N ASP A 37 -25.92 2.06 -5.36
CA ASP A 37 -26.79 1.96 -6.53
C ASP A 37 -26.99 0.53 -7.04
N THR A 38 -26.06 -0.38 -6.72
CA THR A 38 -26.10 -1.78 -7.15
C THR A 38 -26.58 -2.74 -6.07
N TYR A 39 -27.02 -2.24 -4.92
CA TYR A 39 -27.61 -3.07 -3.87
C TYR A 39 -28.89 -3.75 -4.38
N ALA A 40 -28.98 -5.07 -4.17
CA ALA A 40 -30.12 -5.87 -4.58
C ALA A 40 -30.89 -6.41 -3.36
N PRO A 41 -32.17 -6.07 -3.18
CA PRO A 41 -33.00 -6.68 -2.15
C PRO A 41 -33.27 -8.16 -2.47
N ALA A 42 -33.19 -9.02 -1.47
CA ALA A 42 -33.55 -10.44 -1.54
C ALA A 42 -34.91 -10.65 -0.85
N LEU A 43 -35.94 -10.94 -1.65
CA LEU A 43 -37.32 -11.16 -1.17
C LEU A 43 -37.35 -12.05 0.08
N GLY A 44 -37.80 -11.46 1.21
CA GLY A 44 -38.00 -12.15 2.49
C GLY A 44 -36.75 -12.53 3.29
N THR A 45 -35.53 -12.21 2.85
CA THR A 45 -34.29 -12.60 3.55
C THR A 45 -33.22 -11.51 3.61
N GLY A 46 -33.60 -10.23 3.48
CA GLY A 46 -32.69 -9.09 3.52
C GLY A 46 -32.24 -8.66 2.12
N GLY A 47 -30.94 -8.49 1.89
CA GLY A 47 -30.39 -8.19 0.57
C GLY A 47 -28.87 -8.03 0.56
N GLY A 48 -28.29 -7.63 -0.57
CA GLY A 48 -26.85 -7.44 -0.68
C GLY A 48 -26.34 -7.36 -2.12
N TRP A 49 -25.13 -7.85 -2.32
CA TRP A 49 -24.46 -7.84 -3.62
C TRP A 49 -24.03 -9.23 -4.07
N TYR A 50 -23.87 -9.38 -5.37
CA TYR A 50 -23.10 -10.47 -5.97
C TYR A 50 -21.77 -9.92 -6.51
N HIS A 51 -20.79 -10.79 -6.76
CA HIS A 51 -19.49 -10.31 -7.24
C HIS A 51 -19.56 -9.65 -8.62
N GLU A 52 -20.50 -10.07 -9.46
CA GLU A 52 -20.96 -9.28 -10.60
C GLU A 52 -22.06 -8.34 -10.11
N LEU A 53 -21.77 -7.06 -9.92
CA LEU A 53 -22.67 -6.10 -9.26
C LEU A 53 -24.02 -5.93 -9.98
N ALA A 54 -24.08 -6.22 -11.28
CA ALA A 54 -25.31 -6.17 -12.05
C ALA A 54 -26.26 -7.36 -11.81
N ARG A 55 -25.84 -8.41 -11.08
CA ARG A 55 -26.70 -9.57 -10.83
C ARG A 55 -27.60 -9.33 -9.61
N PRO A 56 -28.90 -9.59 -9.71
CA PRO A 56 -29.87 -9.30 -8.65
C PRO A 56 -29.83 -10.28 -7.47
N GLU A 57 -29.15 -11.42 -7.61
CA GLU A 57 -29.12 -12.45 -6.56
C GLU A 57 -27.88 -12.33 -5.68
N PRO A 58 -28.01 -11.78 -4.45
CA PRO A 58 -26.86 -11.56 -3.59
C PRO A 58 -26.14 -12.85 -3.18
N GLY A 59 -24.84 -12.71 -2.92
CA GLY A 59 -23.95 -13.71 -2.35
C GLY A 59 -23.37 -13.25 -1.01
N THR A 60 -23.03 -14.20 -0.14
CA THR A 60 -22.57 -13.94 1.24
C THR A 60 -21.28 -13.12 1.28
N THR A 61 -20.21 -13.58 0.60
CA THR A 61 -18.92 -12.88 0.59
C THR A 61 -19.04 -11.47 0.02
N ALA A 62 -19.77 -11.34 -1.10
CA ALA A 62 -19.97 -10.06 -1.75
C ALA A 62 -20.76 -9.08 -0.86
N THR A 63 -21.77 -9.58 -0.16
CA THR A 63 -22.55 -8.78 0.79
C THR A 63 -21.70 -8.29 1.95
N ALA A 64 -20.89 -9.17 2.55
CA ALA A 64 -20.00 -8.78 3.64
C ALA A 64 -18.97 -7.72 3.21
N LEU A 65 -18.39 -7.83 2.01
CA LEU A 65 -17.45 -6.83 1.49
C LEU A 65 -18.11 -5.48 1.20
N GLY A 66 -19.32 -5.49 0.62
CA GLY A 66 -20.10 -4.27 0.41
C GLY A 66 -20.40 -3.54 1.71
N LEU A 67 -20.86 -4.26 2.74
CA LEU A 67 -21.10 -3.69 4.07
C LEU A 67 -19.80 -3.22 4.73
N LEU A 68 -18.72 -4.00 4.62
CA LEU A 68 -17.42 -3.66 5.17
C LEU A 68 -16.86 -2.36 4.56
N ALA A 69 -17.13 -2.08 3.28
CA ALA A 69 -16.73 -0.82 2.66
C ALA A 69 -17.36 0.40 3.35
N PHE A 70 -18.64 0.34 3.71
CA PHE A 70 -19.33 1.39 4.46
C PHE A 70 -18.80 1.50 5.90
N VAL A 71 -18.53 0.38 6.55
CA VAL A 71 -17.93 0.33 7.90
C VAL A 71 -16.54 0.99 7.91
N GLU A 72 -15.66 0.61 6.98
CA GLU A 72 -14.29 1.15 6.92
C GLU A 72 -14.26 2.63 6.55
N THR A 73 -15.23 3.11 5.77
CA THR A 73 -15.30 4.53 5.40
C THR A 73 -16.08 5.37 6.43
N GLY A 74 -16.68 4.75 7.45
CA GLY A 74 -17.51 5.44 8.44
C GLY A 74 -18.77 6.06 7.83
N ARG A 75 -19.27 5.49 6.73
CA ARG A 75 -20.43 5.99 6.00
C ARG A 75 -21.65 5.16 6.36
N ALA A 76 -22.77 5.83 6.61
CA ALA A 76 -24.04 5.15 6.81
C ALA A 76 -24.49 4.45 5.51
N PHE A 77 -25.17 3.33 5.67
CA PHE A 77 -25.79 2.58 4.59
C PHE A 77 -27.21 2.16 5.01
N GLU A 78 -28.16 2.42 4.12
CA GLU A 78 -29.60 2.36 4.40
C GLU A 78 -30.08 0.92 4.64
N TYR A 79 -29.45 -0.06 3.99
CA TYR A 79 -29.82 -1.48 4.05
C TYR A 79 -28.81 -2.31 4.86
N PHE A 80 -28.13 -1.69 5.83
CA PHE A 80 -27.10 -2.37 6.61
C PHE A 80 -27.66 -3.56 7.38
N ASP A 81 -28.81 -3.39 8.05
CA ASP A 81 -29.46 -4.44 8.82
C ASP A 81 -30.03 -5.57 7.94
N ASP A 82 -30.53 -5.24 6.75
CA ASP A 82 -30.97 -6.23 5.76
C ASP A 82 -29.80 -7.10 5.28
N GLY A 83 -28.64 -6.48 5.05
CA GLY A 83 -27.41 -7.20 4.73
C GLY A 83 -26.93 -8.09 5.86
N LEU A 84 -27.01 -7.64 7.11
CA LEU A 84 -26.70 -8.46 8.29
C LEU A 84 -27.67 -9.65 8.42
N ALA A 85 -28.97 -9.41 8.26
CA ALA A 85 -29.99 -10.46 8.30
C ALA A 85 -29.75 -11.52 7.21
N PHE A 86 -29.37 -11.08 6.02
CA PHE A 86 -29.01 -11.96 4.90
C PHE A 86 -27.82 -12.87 5.22
N LEU A 87 -26.78 -12.34 5.85
CA LEU A 87 -25.60 -13.11 6.26
C LEU A 87 -25.94 -14.08 7.39
N ALA A 88 -26.68 -13.63 8.41
CA ALA A 88 -27.10 -14.47 9.53
C ALA A 88 -27.94 -15.66 9.05
N ALA A 89 -28.89 -15.43 8.14
CA ALA A 89 -29.74 -16.49 7.57
C ALA A 89 -28.97 -17.54 6.75
N ARG A 90 -27.73 -17.24 6.33
CA ARG A 90 -26.88 -18.13 5.51
C ARG A 90 -25.71 -18.74 6.28
N GLN A 91 -25.61 -18.51 7.59
CA GLN A 91 -24.61 -19.21 8.40
C GLN A 91 -25.00 -20.68 8.53
N THR A 92 -24.09 -21.58 8.17
CA THR A 92 -24.35 -23.03 8.22
C THR A 92 -24.62 -23.48 9.65
N ALA A 93 -25.76 -24.14 9.89
CA ALA A 93 -26.06 -24.87 11.12
C ALA A 93 -25.89 -26.37 10.87
N SER A 94 -25.04 -27.03 11.65
CA SER A 94 -24.73 -28.45 11.47
C SER A 94 -24.31 -29.11 12.78
N ASP A 95 -24.58 -30.40 12.92
CA ASP A 95 -24.00 -31.21 14.02
C ASP A 95 -22.52 -31.53 13.77
N ASP A 96 -22.04 -31.41 12.53
CA ASP A 96 -20.63 -31.57 12.18
C ASP A 96 -19.83 -30.33 12.62
N PRO A 97 -18.91 -30.45 13.58
CA PRO A 97 -18.11 -29.33 14.09
C PRO A 97 -17.27 -28.62 13.02
N LEU A 98 -16.92 -29.30 11.92
CA LEU A 98 -16.16 -28.76 10.80
C LEU A 98 -17.04 -27.97 9.82
N ARG A 99 -18.37 -28.09 9.92
CA ARG A 99 -19.34 -27.36 9.09
C ARG A 99 -20.08 -26.28 9.87
N ASP A 100 -20.32 -26.48 11.16
CA ASP A 100 -21.11 -25.52 11.95
C ASP A 100 -20.43 -24.15 12.07
N GLY A 101 -21.17 -23.10 11.73
CA GLY A 101 -20.74 -21.72 11.95
C GLY A 101 -20.01 -21.04 10.80
N GLY A 102 -19.66 -21.77 9.74
CA GLY A 102 -19.07 -21.19 8.54
C GLY A 102 -20.10 -20.71 7.52
N TRP A 103 -19.62 -20.14 6.41
CA TRP A 103 -20.44 -19.74 5.26
C TRP A 103 -19.91 -20.35 3.97
N ALA A 104 -20.86 -20.76 3.11
CA ALA A 104 -20.59 -21.24 1.77
C ALA A 104 -20.57 -20.09 0.76
N THR A 105 -19.89 -20.31 -0.37
CA THR A 105 -20.08 -19.52 -1.60
C THR A 105 -21.09 -20.23 -2.50
N LYS A 106 -21.57 -19.57 -3.56
CA LYS A 106 -22.43 -20.23 -4.57
C LYS A 106 -21.70 -21.38 -5.29
N THR A 107 -20.37 -21.36 -5.33
CA THR A 107 -19.54 -22.35 -6.04
C THR A 107 -19.01 -23.46 -5.15
N SER A 108 -19.17 -23.37 -3.82
CA SER A 108 -18.70 -24.38 -2.87
C SER A 108 -19.72 -25.46 -2.53
N LEU A 109 -20.78 -25.62 -3.34
CA LEU A 109 -21.79 -26.68 -3.19
C LEU A 109 -22.38 -26.75 -1.76
N ALA A 110 -22.68 -25.58 -1.18
CA ALA A 110 -23.16 -25.42 0.20
C ALA A 110 -22.18 -25.83 1.31
N MET A 111 -20.94 -26.22 0.99
CA MET A 111 -19.90 -26.40 2.00
C MET A 111 -19.35 -25.04 2.45
N PRO A 112 -19.29 -24.79 3.77
CA PRO A 112 -18.66 -23.58 4.28
C PRO A 112 -17.16 -23.60 4.02
N VAL A 113 -16.58 -22.49 3.54
CA VAL A 113 -15.17 -22.42 3.15
C VAL A 113 -14.44 -21.26 3.86
N VAL A 114 -13.11 -21.37 3.97
CA VAL A 114 -12.28 -20.36 4.64
C VAL A 114 -12.39 -19.00 3.97
N GLU A 115 -12.49 -18.95 2.65
CA GLU A 115 -12.63 -17.68 1.92
C GLU A 115 -13.86 -16.88 2.38
N ALA A 116 -15.05 -17.46 2.28
CA ALA A 116 -16.29 -16.80 2.69
C ALA A 116 -16.31 -16.53 4.21
N THR A 117 -15.96 -17.54 5.01
CA THR A 117 -16.01 -17.43 6.47
C THR A 117 -15.03 -16.39 6.99
N GLY A 118 -13.80 -16.32 6.45
CA GLY A 118 -12.80 -15.32 6.82
C GLY A 118 -13.24 -13.90 6.51
N TRP A 119 -13.77 -13.65 5.31
CA TRP A 119 -14.29 -12.33 4.94
C TRP A 119 -15.46 -11.89 5.82
N ILE A 120 -16.44 -12.77 6.04
CA ILE A 120 -17.65 -12.44 6.81
C ILE A 120 -17.29 -12.26 8.29
N ALA A 121 -16.45 -13.12 8.86
CA ALA A 121 -16.01 -12.99 10.25
C ALA A 121 -15.20 -11.72 10.48
N ARG A 122 -14.29 -11.37 9.55
CA ARG A 122 -13.58 -10.08 9.58
C ARG A 122 -14.58 -8.92 9.54
N PHE A 123 -15.53 -8.95 8.61
CA PHE A 123 -16.55 -7.91 8.50
C PHE A 123 -17.34 -7.73 9.81
N LEU A 124 -17.90 -8.82 10.35
CA LEU A 124 -18.71 -8.76 11.58
C LEU A 124 -17.91 -8.20 12.77
N ALA A 125 -16.62 -8.56 12.89
CA ALA A 125 -15.75 -8.01 13.93
C ALA A 125 -15.47 -6.52 13.72
N ARG A 126 -15.19 -6.10 12.47
CA ARG A 126 -14.94 -4.69 12.13
C ARG A 126 -16.19 -3.81 12.29
N ALA A 127 -17.37 -4.37 12.03
CA ALA A 127 -18.68 -3.76 12.27
C ALA A 127 -19.06 -3.68 13.76
N ARG A 128 -18.20 -4.20 14.65
CA ARG A 128 -18.42 -4.23 16.11
C ARG A 128 -19.65 -5.04 16.52
N CYS A 129 -20.02 -6.06 15.73
CA CYS A 129 -21.13 -6.95 16.06
C CYS A 129 -20.83 -7.83 17.29
N ASP A 130 -19.56 -7.88 17.74
CA ASP A 130 -19.12 -8.52 18.98
C ASP A 130 -19.66 -7.83 20.24
N LEU A 131 -20.09 -6.57 20.12
CA LEU A 131 -20.69 -5.81 21.22
C LEU A 131 -22.15 -6.19 21.49
N ARG A 132 -22.78 -6.99 20.62
CA ARG A 132 -24.12 -7.54 20.85
C ARG A 132 -24.06 -8.64 21.90
N ASP A 133 -25.05 -8.71 22.77
CA ASP A 133 -25.20 -9.81 23.72
C ASP A 133 -25.10 -11.16 23.00
N ASP A 134 -24.25 -12.04 23.53
CA ASP A 134 -23.85 -13.35 23.02
C ASP A 134 -23.13 -13.42 21.66
N ALA A 135 -23.38 -12.52 20.72
CA ALA A 135 -22.81 -12.51 19.36
C ALA A 135 -22.59 -13.94 18.78
N PRO A 136 -23.67 -14.77 18.71
CA PRO A 136 -23.54 -16.21 18.49
C PRO A 136 -22.94 -16.56 17.13
N ASP A 137 -23.23 -15.74 16.12
CA ASP A 137 -22.68 -15.82 14.77
C ASP A 137 -21.16 -15.67 14.74
N LEU A 138 -20.62 -14.63 15.39
CA LEU A 138 -19.18 -14.41 15.54
C LEU A 138 -18.49 -15.52 16.31
N ARG A 139 -19.09 -15.99 17.42
CA ARG A 139 -18.55 -17.08 18.24
C ARG A 139 -18.46 -18.39 17.45
N ARG A 140 -19.48 -18.68 16.64
CA ARG A 140 -19.51 -19.86 15.75
C ARG A 140 -18.51 -19.73 14.61
N ALA A 141 -18.40 -18.57 13.99
CA ALA A 141 -17.41 -18.29 12.94
C ALA A 141 -15.96 -18.46 13.45
N TYR A 142 -15.67 -17.92 14.64
CA TYR A 142 -14.39 -18.08 15.32
C TYR A 142 -14.05 -19.55 15.54
N ARG A 143 -14.95 -20.32 16.15
CA ARG A 143 -14.75 -21.77 16.37
C ARG A 143 -14.57 -22.54 15.07
N TRP A 144 -15.32 -22.18 14.02
CA TRP A 144 -15.20 -22.80 12.70
C TRP A 144 -13.80 -22.59 12.12
N LEU A 145 -13.25 -21.37 12.18
CA LEU A 145 -11.90 -21.05 11.71
C LEU A 145 -10.82 -21.82 12.48
N LEU A 146 -10.96 -21.94 13.81
CA LEU A 146 -10.03 -22.72 14.63
C LEU A 146 -10.02 -24.20 14.26
N ARG A 147 -11.21 -24.79 14.09
CA ARG A 147 -11.35 -26.22 13.73
C ARG A 147 -10.91 -26.53 12.31
N ASN A 148 -10.91 -25.54 11.42
CA ASN A 148 -10.47 -25.69 10.03
C ASN A 148 -9.01 -25.29 9.79
N GLN A 149 -8.23 -24.99 10.84
CA GLN A 149 -6.78 -24.86 10.73
C GLN A 149 -6.15 -26.24 10.55
N ASN A 150 -5.21 -26.36 9.61
CA ASN A 150 -4.49 -27.61 9.37
C ASN A 150 -3.39 -27.85 10.43
N ASP A 151 -2.87 -29.07 10.49
CA ASP A 151 -1.77 -29.43 11.40
C ASP A 151 -0.47 -28.65 11.12
N ASP A 152 -0.27 -28.21 9.87
CA ASP A 152 0.87 -27.38 9.50
C ASP A 152 0.77 -25.93 10.01
N GLY A 153 -0.40 -25.52 10.53
CA GLY A 153 -0.68 -24.17 11.03
C GLY A 153 -1.31 -23.24 10.00
N GLY A 154 -1.37 -23.63 8.73
CA GLY A 154 -2.03 -22.85 7.68
C GLY A 154 -3.51 -23.22 7.49
N TRP A 155 -4.14 -22.56 6.51
CA TRP A 155 -5.51 -22.85 6.09
C TRP A 155 -5.58 -23.15 4.59
N GLY A 156 -6.28 -24.23 4.24
CA GLY A 156 -6.79 -24.50 2.89
C GLY A 156 -8.23 -24.01 2.73
N SER A 157 -8.93 -24.40 1.67
CA SER A 157 -10.35 -24.01 1.49
C SER A 157 -11.25 -24.60 2.57
N LEU A 158 -10.88 -25.79 3.05
CA LEU A 158 -11.49 -26.56 4.12
C LEU A 158 -10.38 -27.21 4.95
N HIS A 159 -10.72 -27.74 6.12
CA HIS A 159 -9.84 -28.63 6.86
C HIS A 159 -9.32 -29.77 5.96
N GLY A 160 -8.01 -29.94 5.96
CA GLY A 160 -7.30 -30.94 5.18
C GLY A 160 -7.06 -30.59 3.70
N CYS A 161 -7.63 -29.52 3.17
CA CYS A 161 -7.13 -29.00 1.90
C CYS A 161 -5.71 -28.42 2.10
N PRO A 162 -4.81 -28.50 1.11
CA PRO A 162 -3.47 -27.91 1.23
C PRO A 162 -3.53 -26.44 1.63
N SER A 163 -2.71 -26.05 2.60
CA SER A 163 -2.62 -24.68 3.09
C SER A 163 -2.15 -23.73 1.98
N ARG A 164 -2.82 -22.58 1.84
CA ARG A 164 -2.53 -21.57 0.80
C ARG A 164 -2.34 -20.20 1.42
N VAL A 165 -1.46 -19.39 0.83
CA VAL A 165 -1.11 -18.06 1.38
C VAL A 165 -2.35 -17.16 1.46
N TRP A 166 -3.17 -17.11 0.42
CA TRP A 166 -4.40 -16.31 0.43
C TRP A 166 -5.35 -16.67 1.58
N LEU A 167 -5.58 -17.97 1.79
CA LEU A 167 -6.56 -18.46 2.77
C LEU A 167 -6.02 -18.36 4.20
N THR A 168 -4.74 -18.67 4.42
CA THR A 168 -4.07 -18.42 5.70
C THR A 168 -4.13 -16.94 6.06
N CYS A 169 -3.86 -16.04 5.10
CA CYS A 169 -3.97 -14.60 5.34
C CYS A 169 -5.40 -14.16 5.69
N LEU A 170 -6.42 -14.65 4.98
CA LEU A 170 -7.82 -14.33 5.31
C LEU A 170 -8.21 -14.82 6.72
N ALA A 171 -7.83 -16.05 7.08
CA ALA A 171 -8.08 -16.59 8.41
C ALA A 171 -7.40 -15.75 9.49
N LEU A 172 -6.12 -15.42 9.32
CA LEU A 172 -5.37 -14.56 10.25
C LEU A 172 -5.97 -13.15 10.39
N ARG A 173 -6.35 -12.54 9.27
CA ARG A 173 -6.98 -11.21 9.22
C ARG A 173 -8.36 -11.19 9.89
N ALA A 174 -9.06 -12.32 9.98
CA ALA A 174 -10.29 -12.47 10.73
C ALA A 174 -10.02 -12.77 12.22
N LEU A 175 -9.22 -13.79 12.51
CA LEU A 175 -8.90 -14.22 13.86
C LEU A 175 -8.24 -13.11 14.69
N SER A 176 -7.39 -12.26 14.09
CA SER A 176 -6.78 -11.14 14.80
C SER A 176 -7.78 -10.07 15.26
N GLN A 177 -8.95 -9.97 14.63
CA GLN A 177 -10.03 -9.07 15.06
C GLN A 177 -10.95 -9.73 16.09
N LEU A 178 -11.03 -11.07 16.08
CA LEU A 178 -11.90 -11.85 16.98
C LEU A 178 -11.22 -12.13 18.32
N ASN A 179 -10.00 -12.68 18.26
CA ASN A 179 -9.15 -12.98 19.40
C ASN A 179 -7.67 -13.01 18.94
N PRO A 180 -6.94 -11.89 19.05
CA PRO A 180 -5.55 -11.80 18.57
C PRO A 180 -4.54 -12.65 19.35
N TYR A 181 -4.93 -13.14 20.55
CA TYR A 181 -4.09 -13.94 21.43
C TYR A 181 -4.36 -15.45 21.32
N ASP A 182 -5.23 -15.88 20.40
CA ASP A 182 -5.47 -17.30 20.18
C ASP A 182 -4.20 -17.98 19.61
N PRO A 183 -3.78 -19.15 20.13
CA PRO A 183 -2.62 -19.89 19.60
C PRO A 183 -2.70 -20.21 18.10
N ALA A 184 -3.90 -20.32 17.53
CA ALA A 184 -4.07 -20.50 16.08
C ALA A 184 -3.49 -19.32 15.27
N VAL A 185 -3.55 -18.09 15.82
CA VAL A 185 -2.94 -16.91 15.19
C VAL A 185 -1.42 -17.07 15.14
N ASP A 186 -0.79 -17.48 16.25
CA ASP A 186 0.66 -17.72 16.29
C ASP A 186 1.08 -18.80 15.29
N ARG A 187 0.35 -19.92 15.24
CA ARG A 187 0.61 -21.01 14.27
C ARG A 187 0.47 -20.55 12.82
N GLY A 188 -0.51 -19.69 12.52
CA GLY A 188 -0.68 -19.14 11.18
C GLY A 188 0.41 -18.15 10.79
N VAL A 189 0.81 -17.28 11.72
CA VAL A 189 1.96 -16.38 11.54
C VAL A 189 3.22 -17.22 11.31
N GLU A 190 3.46 -18.24 12.14
CA GLU A 190 4.58 -19.17 11.97
C GLU A 190 4.52 -19.84 10.60
N TRP A 191 3.36 -20.30 10.13
CA TRP A 191 3.22 -20.89 8.79
C TRP A 191 3.63 -19.92 7.66
N LEU A 192 3.32 -18.62 7.79
CA LEU A 192 3.74 -17.59 6.83
C LEU A 192 5.23 -17.27 6.92
N THR A 193 5.78 -17.19 8.13
CA THR A 193 7.17 -16.74 8.37
C THR A 193 8.17 -17.88 8.43
N ALA A 194 7.72 -19.13 8.48
CA ALA A 194 8.56 -20.30 8.67
C ALA A 194 9.64 -20.39 7.59
N ASP A 195 10.75 -21.01 7.97
CA ASP A 195 11.85 -21.31 7.06
C ASP A 195 11.52 -22.42 6.04
N ARG A 196 10.23 -22.64 5.75
CA ARG A 196 9.73 -23.68 4.83
C ARG A 196 9.32 -23.14 3.46
N THR A 197 9.16 -21.83 3.29
CA THR A 197 8.87 -21.23 1.98
C THR A 197 10.05 -21.45 1.03
N ALA A 198 9.84 -22.15 -0.09
CA ALA A 198 10.89 -22.52 -1.04
C ALA A 198 11.51 -21.30 -1.75
N HIS A 199 10.75 -20.20 -1.86
CA HIS A 199 11.13 -19.01 -2.61
C HIS A 199 11.21 -17.76 -1.74
N ARG A 200 12.10 -17.76 -0.74
CA ARG A 200 12.37 -16.58 0.09
C ARG A 200 12.92 -15.40 -0.73
N PRO A 201 12.67 -14.15 -0.28
CA PRO A 201 11.93 -13.77 0.92
C PRO A 201 10.40 -13.72 0.73
N ALA A 202 9.92 -13.81 -0.52
CA ALA A 202 8.55 -13.50 -0.93
C ALA A 202 7.60 -14.73 -0.96
N TRP A 203 6.32 -14.51 -1.30
CA TRP A 203 5.27 -15.55 -1.24
C TRP A 203 4.55 -15.77 -2.57
N GLY A 204 4.28 -17.04 -2.88
CA GLY A 204 3.38 -17.48 -3.94
C GLY A 204 2.07 -18.06 -3.38
N PRO A 205 1.19 -18.63 -4.23
CA PRO A 205 -0.07 -19.26 -3.78
C PRO A 205 0.11 -20.33 -2.69
N THR A 206 1.20 -21.09 -2.77
CA THR A 206 1.62 -22.09 -1.78
C THR A 206 3.07 -21.84 -1.37
N GLN A 207 3.53 -22.46 -0.29
CA GLN A 207 4.94 -22.35 0.15
C GLN A 207 5.95 -22.83 -0.91
N ALA A 208 5.54 -23.69 -1.85
CA ALA A 208 6.38 -24.22 -2.92
C ALA A 208 6.24 -23.46 -4.25
N SER A 209 5.27 -22.55 -4.37
CA SER A 209 5.02 -21.81 -5.60
C SER A 209 5.92 -20.58 -5.72
N ARG A 210 6.31 -20.23 -6.95
CA ARG A 210 7.05 -18.98 -7.22
C ARG A 210 6.31 -17.76 -6.66
N PRO A 211 7.04 -16.74 -6.17
CA PRO A 211 6.39 -15.58 -5.59
C PRO A 211 5.60 -14.76 -6.61
N THR A 212 4.56 -14.10 -6.12
CA THR A 212 3.74 -13.17 -6.91
C THR A 212 3.56 -11.86 -6.15
N VAL A 213 3.34 -10.77 -6.87
CA VAL A 213 3.02 -9.45 -6.29
C VAL A 213 1.82 -9.55 -5.35
N THR A 214 0.73 -10.19 -5.79
CA THR A 214 -0.50 -10.35 -4.99
C THR A 214 -0.24 -11.06 -3.66
N HIS A 215 0.37 -12.26 -3.70
CA HIS A 215 0.55 -13.06 -2.48
C HIS A 215 1.58 -12.45 -1.54
N THR A 216 2.64 -11.86 -2.09
CA THR A 216 3.64 -11.16 -1.28
C THR A 216 3.05 -9.93 -0.62
N GLY A 217 2.33 -9.09 -1.38
CA GLY A 217 1.63 -7.94 -0.83
C GLY A 217 0.61 -8.35 0.24
N PHE A 218 -0.19 -9.40 0.00
CA PHE A 218 -1.21 -9.83 0.95
C PHE A 218 -0.61 -10.42 2.23
N ALA A 219 0.49 -11.17 2.14
CA ALA A 219 1.22 -11.68 3.29
C ALA A 219 1.83 -10.54 4.11
N LEU A 220 2.50 -9.57 3.47
CA LEU A 220 3.07 -8.40 4.14
C LEU A 220 2.00 -7.55 4.83
N LEU A 221 0.90 -7.27 4.13
CA LEU A 221 -0.26 -6.56 4.70
C LEU A 221 -0.80 -7.30 5.93
N THR A 222 -0.99 -8.61 5.83
CA THR A 222 -1.50 -9.43 6.93
C THR A 222 -0.55 -9.43 8.12
N LEU A 223 0.75 -9.61 7.89
CA LEU A 223 1.75 -9.60 8.96
C LEU A 223 1.82 -8.23 9.65
N ALA A 224 1.76 -7.14 8.88
CA ALA A 224 1.72 -5.78 9.42
C ALA A 224 0.45 -5.50 10.25
N GLU A 225 -0.68 -6.14 9.94
CA GLU A 225 -1.90 -6.04 10.75
C GLU A 225 -1.85 -6.91 12.01
N VAL A 226 -1.37 -8.15 11.89
CA VAL A 226 -1.45 -9.18 12.94
C VAL A 226 -0.29 -9.07 13.92
N ARG A 227 0.89 -8.65 13.46
CA ARG A 227 2.11 -8.46 14.26
C ARG A 227 2.83 -7.16 13.85
N PRO A 228 2.29 -5.97 14.20
CA PRO A 228 2.87 -4.67 13.82
C PRO A 228 4.33 -4.47 14.26
N GLU A 229 4.74 -5.14 15.35
CA GLU A 229 6.10 -5.08 15.89
C GLU A 229 7.07 -6.05 15.22
N LEU A 230 6.57 -6.95 14.35
CA LEU A 230 7.41 -7.92 13.66
C LEU A 230 8.31 -7.18 12.66
N ARG A 231 9.59 -7.10 12.96
CA ARG A 231 10.62 -6.48 12.11
C ARG A 231 11.82 -7.41 12.03
N THR A 232 11.86 -8.22 10.98
CA THR A 232 12.98 -9.14 10.70
C THR A 232 13.63 -8.75 9.39
N GLU A 233 14.91 -9.08 9.20
CA GLU A 233 15.61 -8.84 7.93
C GLU A 233 14.86 -9.48 6.76
N ARG A 234 14.41 -10.73 6.91
CA ARG A 234 13.58 -11.42 5.92
C ARG A 234 12.29 -10.66 5.56
N LEU A 235 11.65 -10.00 6.53
CA LEU A 235 10.44 -9.22 6.25
C LEU A 235 10.77 -7.97 5.43
N LEU A 236 11.88 -7.29 5.76
CA LEU A 236 12.36 -6.13 5.01
C LEU A 236 12.79 -6.53 3.59
N ASP A 237 13.48 -7.66 3.44
CA ASP A 237 13.85 -8.21 2.12
C ASP A 237 12.61 -8.53 1.28
N ALA A 238 11.50 -8.93 1.90
CA ALA A 238 10.24 -9.17 1.19
C ALA A 238 9.56 -7.86 0.75
N TYR A 239 9.68 -6.77 1.52
CA TYR A 239 9.27 -5.43 1.08
C TYR A 239 10.13 -4.95 -0.10
N ASP A 240 11.44 -5.18 -0.05
CA ASP A 240 12.36 -4.85 -1.14
C ASP A 240 12.03 -5.66 -2.40
N TRP A 241 11.80 -6.97 -2.25
CA TRP A 241 11.32 -7.81 -3.34
C TRP A 241 10.02 -7.27 -3.95
N LEU A 242 9.05 -6.88 -3.12
CA LEU A 242 7.78 -6.33 -3.61
C LEU A 242 7.99 -5.02 -4.38
N LEU A 243 8.84 -4.12 -3.88
CA LEU A 243 9.18 -2.88 -4.57
C LEU A 243 9.87 -3.12 -5.92
N GLU A 244 10.77 -4.09 -6.01
CA GLU A 244 11.49 -4.43 -7.24
C GLU A 244 10.60 -5.10 -8.30
N HIS A 245 9.58 -5.84 -7.88
CA HIS A 245 8.74 -6.65 -8.78
C HIS A 245 7.37 -6.02 -9.07
N LEU A 246 7.00 -4.96 -8.36
CA LEU A 246 5.78 -4.19 -8.64
C LEU A 246 6.04 -3.23 -9.80
N ASP A 247 5.42 -3.50 -10.95
CA ASP A 247 5.20 -2.47 -11.97
C ASP A 247 3.97 -1.62 -11.58
N PRO A 248 4.13 -0.34 -11.19
CA PRO A 248 3.00 0.48 -10.74
C PRO A 248 2.08 0.95 -11.89
N ASP A 249 2.41 0.66 -13.15
CA ASP A 249 1.55 0.95 -14.29
C ASP A 249 0.74 -0.28 -14.78
N ASP A 250 0.94 -1.47 -14.18
CA ASP A 250 0.16 -2.69 -14.41
C ASP A 250 -0.82 -2.95 -13.24
N ASP A 251 -2.00 -3.50 -13.53
CA ASP A 251 -3.00 -3.88 -12.53
C ASP A 251 -2.60 -5.16 -11.76
N HIS A 252 -1.71 -5.98 -12.34
CA HIS A 252 -1.29 -7.29 -11.80
C HIS A 252 -2.50 -8.21 -11.54
N THR A 253 -3.45 -8.24 -12.47
CA THR A 253 -4.69 -9.01 -12.33
C THR A 253 -4.56 -10.40 -12.96
N TRP A 254 -4.91 -11.46 -12.22
CA TRP A 254 -4.87 -12.83 -12.73
C TRP A 254 -5.81 -13.77 -11.97
N ILE A 255 -6.01 -14.99 -12.49
CA ILE A 255 -6.85 -16.01 -11.88
C ILE A 255 -6.00 -17.15 -11.33
N GLU A 256 -6.12 -17.40 -10.04
CA GLU A 256 -5.62 -18.63 -9.43
C GLU A 256 -6.68 -19.73 -9.53
N THR A 257 -6.30 -20.88 -10.10
CA THR A 257 -7.19 -22.06 -10.13
C THR A 257 -6.58 -23.22 -9.40
N TYR A 258 -7.39 -23.90 -8.60
CA TYR A 258 -6.99 -25.11 -7.88
C TYR A 258 -8.21 -25.96 -7.52
N ASP A 259 -7.94 -27.23 -7.27
CA ASP A 259 -8.97 -28.22 -6.93
C ASP A 259 -9.19 -28.27 -5.43
N VAL A 260 -10.44 -28.47 -5.02
CA VAL A 260 -10.84 -28.55 -3.62
C VAL A 260 -11.45 -29.91 -3.32
N SER A 261 -10.85 -30.60 -2.35
CA SER A 261 -11.31 -31.88 -1.82
C SER A 261 -11.04 -31.95 -0.32
N PRO A 262 -12.04 -32.25 0.52
CA PRO A 262 -11.82 -32.48 1.95
C PRO A 262 -10.95 -33.73 2.18
N HIS A 263 -10.04 -33.70 3.17
CA HIS A 263 -9.42 -34.93 3.66
C HIS A 263 -10.48 -35.83 4.32
N GLY A 264 -10.35 -37.15 4.16
CA GLY A 264 -11.30 -38.16 4.65
C GLY A 264 -12.27 -38.71 3.58
N LEU A 265 -12.57 -37.96 2.52
CA LEU A 265 -13.28 -38.50 1.34
C LEU A 265 -12.33 -39.14 0.31
N ALA A 266 -11.08 -38.68 0.26
CA ALA A 266 -10.07 -39.15 -0.69
C ALA A 266 -9.24 -40.35 -0.18
N GLU A 267 -9.18 -40.59 1.13
CA GLU A 267 -8.28 -41.61 1.72
C GLU A 267 -8.70 -43.06 1.43
N HIS A 268 -9.90 -43.30 0.86
CA HIS A 268 -10.33 -44.65 0.52
C HIS A 268 -10.22 -45.03 -0.97
N ARG A 269 -9.90 -44.09 -1.88
CA ARG A 269 -9.62 -44.43 -3.30
C ARG A 269 -8.62 -43.47 -3.94
N ALA A 270 -7.46 -43.98 -4.30
CA ALA A 270 -6.63 -43.37 -5.34
C ALA A 270 -7.50 -43.21 -6.60
N GLY A 271 -7.74 -41.96 -7.03
CA GLY A 271 -8.62 -41.63 -8.16
C GLY A 271 -9.96 -40.97 -7.80
N THR A 272 -10.18 -40.52 -6.56
CA THR A 272 -11.39 -39.75 -6.24
C THR A 272 -11.29 -38.35 -6.88
N GLU A 273 -12.22 -38.03 -7.79
CA GLU A 273 -12.28 -36.73 -8.47
C GLU A 273 -12.42 -35.56 -7.49
N PRO A 274 -11.87 -34.38 -7.83
CA PRO A 274 -12.03 -33.21 -6.98
C PRO A 274 -13.50 -32.84 -6.83
N VAL A 275 -13.90 -32.41 -5.62
CA VAL A 275 -15.31 -32.12 -5.34
C VAL A 275 -15.77 -30.89 -6.14
N TRP A 276 -14.89 -29.89 -6.28
CA TRP A 276 -15.04 -28.80 -7.26
C TRP A 276 -13.69 -28.15 -7.55
N ARG A 277 -13.65 -27.35 -8.63
CA ARG A 277 -12.51 -26.50 -8.98
C ARG A 277 -12.83 -25.04 -8.67
N LEU A 278 -11.94 -24.39 -7.93
CA LEU A 278 -12.06 -22.97 -7.59
C LEU A 278 -11.29 -22.11 -8.61
N ALA A 279 -11.79 -20.91 -8.87
CA ALA A 279 -11.15 -19.86 -9.64
C ALA A 279 -11.22 -18.55 -8.85
N LEU A 280 -10.09 -18.09 -8.32
CA LEU A 280 -9.98 -16.88 -7.51
C LEU A 280 -9.33 -15.76 -8.32
N TRP A 281 -9.99 -14.61 -8.32
CA TRP A 281 -9.48 -13.39 -8.95
C TRP A 281 -8.58 -12.63 -8.00
N HIS A 282 -7.39 -12.30 -8.47
CA HIS A 282 -6.37 -11.56 -7.72
C HIS A 282 -6.13 -10.20 -8.36
N TYR A 283 -6.03 -9.17 -7.51
CA TYR A 283 -5.79 -7.78 -7.93
C TYR A 283 -4.51 -7.27 -7.25
N GLY A 284 -3.37 -7.48 -7.89
CA GLY A 284 -2.07 -7.29 -7.26
C GLY A 284 -1.74 -5.83 -6.92
N LEU A 285 -2.02 -4.88 -7.81
CA LEU A 285 -1.66 -3.47 -7.64
C LEU A 285 -2.21 -2.84 -6.35
N PRO A 286 -3.54 -2.85 -6.07
CA PRO A 286 -4.08 -2.26 -4.84
C PRO A 286 -3.55 -2.95 -3.57
N ILE A 287 -3.44 -4.29 -3.58
CA ILE A 287 -2.94 -5.06 -2.43
C ILE A 287 -1.49 -4.71 -2.13
N ALA A 288 -0.63 -4.69 -3.15
CA ALA A 288 0.77 -4.33 -3.02
C ALA A 288 0.94 -2.88 -2.54
N LEU A 289 0.14 -1.95 -3.08
CA LEU A 289 0.15 -0.56 -2.64
C LEU A 289 -0.20 -0.44 -1.14
N THR A 290 -1.26 -1.12 -0.69
CA THR A 290 -1.63 -1.13 0.73
C THR A 290 -0.55 -1.75 1.60
N ALA A 291 0.13 -2.79 1.13
CA ALA A 291 1.26 -3.39 1.84
C ALA A 291 2.43 -2.41 1.97
N LEU A 292 2.83 -1.74 0.88
CA LEU A 292 3.94 -0.77 0.86
C LEU A 292 3.68 0.45 1.74
N LEU A 293 2.42 0.86 1.93
CA LEU A 293 2.04 1.87 2.91
C LEU A 293 2.34 1.46 4.36
N ARG A 294 2.53 0.16 4.60
CA ARG A 294 2.84 -0.42 5.91
C ARG A 294 4.29 -0.88 6.05
N ASP A 295 5.18 -0.53 5.11
CA ASP A 295 6.62 -0.81 5.27
C ASP A 295 7.12 -0.19 6.60
N PRO A 296 7.75 -0.98 7.49
CA PRO A 296 8.28 -0.50 8.76
C PRO A 296 9.29 0.65 8.65
N ARG A 297 9.92 0.82 7.48
CA ARG A 297 10.87 1.91 7.16
C ARG A 297 10.18 3.17 6.66
N GLY A 298 8.89 3.08 6.38
CA GLY A 298 8.07 4.14 5.82
C GLY A 298 7.77 3.96 4.33
N PRO A 299 6.74 4.66 3.82
CA PRO A 299 6.26 4.52 2.45
C PRO A 299 7.29 4.96 1.39
N HIS A 300 7.52 4.13 0.36
CA HIS A 300 8.30 4.50 -0.83
C HIS A 300 7.48 5.42 -1.75
N GLY A 301 7.55 6.73 -1.45
CA GLY A 301 6.70 7.76 -2.04
C GLY A 301 6.56 7.74 -3.57
N PRO A 302 7.65 7.69 -4.36
CA PRO A 302 7.56 7.68 -5.82
C PRO A 302 6.76 6.51 -6.39
N THR A 303 6.95 5.30 -5.87
CA THR A 303 6.21 4.11 -6.30
C THR A 303 4.75 4.21 -5.90
N ILE A 304 4.48 4.65 -4.66
CA ILE A 304 3.11 4.80 -4.13
C ILE A 304 2.33 5.82 -4.96
N ALA A 305 2.91 6.96 -5.30
CA ALA A 305 2.26 7.98 -6.11
C ALA A 305 2.01 7.52 -7.56
N ARG A 306 2.93 6.76 -8.17
CA ARG A 306 2.70 6.13 -9.49
C ARG A 306 1.57 5.11 -9.44
N ALA A 307 1.60 4.20 -8.46
CA ALA A 307 0.56 3.19 -8.28
C ALA A 307 -0.81 3.83 -7.98
N PHE A 308 -0.84 4.89 -7.15
CA PHE A 308 -2.03 5.68 -6.89
C PHE A 308 -2.58 6.28 -8.19
N ARG A 309 -1.72 6.89 -9.02
CA ARG A 309 -2.14 7.44 -10.32
C ARG A 309 -2.82 6.38 -11.17
N THR A 310 -2.25 5.18 -11.27
CA THR A 310 -2.87 4.06 -11.99
C THR A 310 -4.21 3.66 -11.38
N LEU A 311 -4.30 3.57 -10.05
CA LEU A 311 -5.52 3.23 -9.32
C LEU A 311 -6.66 4.25 -9.50
N VAL A 312 -6.35 5.54 -9.66
CA VAL A 312 -7.34 6.61 -9.81
C VAL A 312 -7.58 7.08 -11.25
N ARG A 313 -6.89 6.49 -12.24
CA ARG A 313 -7.24 6.69 -13.67
C ARG A 313 -8.73 6.33 -13.86
N GLY A 314 -9.36 6.94 -14.87
CA GLY A 314 -10.74 6.63 -15.30
C GLY A 314 -11.89 6.99 -14.35
N GLU A 315 -13.10 7.03 -14.89
CA GLU A 315 -14.35 7.21 -14.12
C GLU A 315 -14.88 5.85 -13.66
N ILE A 316 -15.27 5.73 -12.39
CA ILE A 316 -15.86 4.50 -11.83
C ILE A 316 -17.29 4.25 -12.35
N THR A 317 -17.97 5.31 -12.78
CA THR A 317 -19.37 5.32 -13.22
C THR A 317 -19.59 4.82 -14.64
N ASP A 318 -18.55 4.64 -15.45
CA ASP A 318 -18.70 4.00 -16.75
C ASP A 318 -18.75 2.47 -16.53
N PRO A 319 -19.85 1.77 -16.88
CA PRO A 319 -19.90 0.30 -16.82
C PRO A 319 -18.79 -0.38 -17.64
N ARG A 320 -18.08 0.38 -18.48
CA ARG A 320 -16.92 -0.07 -19.26
C ARG A 320 -15.56 0.06 -18.53
N TRP A 321 -15.49 0.72 -17.37
CA TRP A 321 -14.23 0.98 -16.67
C TRP A 321 -13.94 -0.01 -15.52
N ASN A 322 -13.80 -1.27 -15.92
CA ASN A 322 -12.59 -2.10 -15.76
C ASN A 322 -12.90 -3.42 -16.47
N GLY A 323 -12.29 -3.60 -17.63
CA GLY A 323 -12.57 -4.69 -18.56
C GLY A 323 -12.08 -6.06 -18.06
N TYR A 324 -12.94 -6.75 -17.31
CA TYR A 324 -13.41 -8.13 -17.47
C TYR A 324 -12.44 -9.35 -17.51
N PRO A 325 -13.01 -10.58 -17.62
CA PRO A 325 -13.14 -11.21 -18.95
C PRO A 325 -14.60 -11.53 -19.35
N GLY A 326 -15.15 -10.79 -20.32
CA GLY A 326 -16.54 -10.91 -20.75
C GLY A 326 -17.21 -9.71 -21.45
N SER A 327 -17.82 -8.76 -20.73
CA SER A 327 -18.99 -7.99 -21.21
C SER A 327 -19.23 -6.52 -20.75
N GLY A 328 -18.26 -5.78 -20.20
CA GLY A 328 -18.47 -4.44 -19.62
C GLY A 328 -19.42 -4.35 -18.40
N ARG A 329 -19.09 -5.02 -17.28
CA ARG A 329 -19.85 -5.04 -16.03
C ARG A 329 -18.90 -4.90 -14.84
N THR A 330 -19.23 -4.02 -13.91
CA THR A 330 -18.43 -3.75 -12.71
C THR A 330 -18.36 -4.98 -11.78
N SER A 331 -17.14 -5.42 -11.47
CA SER A 331 -16.87 -6.49 -10.50
C SER A 331 -16.66 -5.90 -9.11
N LEU A 332 -17.34 -6.47 -8.12
CA LEU A 332 -17.14 -6.11 -6.72
C LEU A 332 -15.69 -6.33 -6.28
N TRP A 333 -15.01 -7.37 -6.79
CA TRP A 333 -13.65 -7.66 -6.38
C TRP A 333 -12.68 -6.56 -6.79
N THR A 334 -12.82 -6.06 -8.01
CA THR A 334 -12.07 -4.89 -8.50
C THR A 334 -12.34 -3.67 -7.62
N LEU A 335 -13.62 -3.43 -7.30
CA LEU A 335 -14.06 -2.28 -6.53
C LEU A 335 -13.58 -2.32 -5.07
N TRP A 336 -13.66 -3.50 -4.44
CA TRP A 336 -13.28 -3.73 -3.05
C TRP A 336 -11.81 -3.41 -2.81
N TRP A 337 -10.90 -4.00 -3.60
CA TRP A 337 -9.46 -3.80 -3.38
C TRP A 337 -9.06 -2.34 -3.60
N ARG A 338 -9.64 -1.68 -4.61
CA ARG A 338 -9.48 -0.23 -4.79
C ARG A 338 -9.95 0.54 -3.57
N LEU A 339 -11.15 0.23 -3.06
CA LEU A 339 -11.73 0.92 -1.91
C LEU A 339 -10.88 0.74 -0.65
N GLU A 340 -10.41 -0.48 -0.39
CA GLU A 340 -9.53 -0.77 0.75
C GLU A 340 -8.24 0.06 0.67
N THR A 341 -7.60 0.12 -0.49
CA THR A 341 -6.39 0.91 -0.70
C THR A 341 -6.63 2.42 -0.59
N LEU A 342 -7.70 2.96 -1.20
CA LEU A 342 -8.04 4.38 -1.09
C LEU A 342 -8.39 4.76 0.36
N THR A 343 -9.05 3.87 1.10
CA THR A 343 -9.34 4.06 2.52
C THR A 343 -8.07 4.01 3.37
N ALA A 344 -7.10 3.14 3.03
CA ALA A 344 -5.81 3.12 3.71
C ALA A 344 -5.02 4.43 3.48
N LEU A 345 -5.03 4.94 2.26
CA LEU A 345 -4.39 6.22 1.90
C LEU A 345 -5.06 7.41 2.59
N SER A 346 -6.40 7.45 2.69
CA SER A 346 -7.12 8.54 3.36
C SER A 346 -6.86 8.63 4.87
N ARG A 347 -6.46 7.51 5.48
CA ARG A 347 -6.11 7.43 6.90
C ARG A 347 -4.66 7.80 7.21
N LEU A 348 -3.84 8.11 6.21
CA LEU A 348 -2.48 8.61 6.46
C LEU A 348 -2.57 9.95 7.20
N PRO A 349 -1.94 10.09 8.39
CA PRO A 349 -2.08 11.30 9.23
C PRO A 349 -1.34 12.53 8.69
N LEU A 350 -0.94 12.50 7.41
CA LEU A 350 -0.07 13.49 6.79
C LEU A 350 -0.85 14.67 6.19
N ALA A 351 -2.06 14.45 5.67
CA ALA A 351 -2.75 15.42 4.81
C ALA A 351 -4.26 15.53 5.11
N GLY A 352 -4.81 16.74 4.90
CA GLY A 352 -6.25 16.96 4.87
C GLY A 352 -6.89 16.51 3.55
N THR A 353 -8.22 16.47 3.51
CA THR A 353 -9.03 15.92 2.39
C THR A 353 -8.85 16.62 1.04
N ALA A 354 -8.29 17.83 1.01
CA ALA A 354 -8.05 18.60 -0.22
C ALA A 354 -6.60 19.07 -0.35
N ASP A 355 -5.69 18.49 0.42
CA ASP A 355 -4.27 18.77 0.31
C ASP A 355 -3.65 17.98 -0.85
N VAL A 356 -2.44 18.39 -1.24
CA VAL A 356 -1.64 17.73 -2.27
C VAL A 356 -0.36 17.20 -1.62
N LEU A 357 -0.17 15.89 -1.67
CA LEU A 357 1.01 15.21 -1.16
C LEU A 357 2.05 15.07 -2.26
N HIS A 358 3.18 15.73 -2.10
CA HIS A 358 4.33 15.62 -2.99
C HIS A 358 5.35 14.66 -2.39
N TRP A 359 5.64 13.58 -3.10
CA TRP A 359 6.64 12.59 -2.70
C TRP A 359 7.96 12.88 -3.38
N LEU A 360 8.90 13.46 -2.63
CA LEU A 360 10.29 13.63 -3.03
C LEU A 360 11.09 12.38 -2.61
N PRO A 361 12.28 12.15 -3.18
CA PRO A 361 13.10 10.99 -2.81
C PRO A 361 13.35 10.83 -1.31
N ASP A 362 13.62 11.95 -0.61
CA ASP A 362 14.00 11.96 0.81
C ASP A 362 13.02 12.74 1.71
N ALA A 363 11.90 13.22 1.15
CA ALA A 363 10.96 14.07 1.89
C ALA A 363 9.54 13.96 1.35
N THR A 364 8.56 14.18 2.22
CA THR A 364 7.17 14.36 1.83
C THR A 364 6.76 15.79 2.11
N VAL A 365 6.22 16.50 1.11
CA VAL A 365 5.71 17.86 1.29
C VAL A 365 4.21 17.85 1.19
N VAL A 366 3.54 18.40 2.21
CA VAL A 366 2.09 18.54 2.24
C VAL A 366 1.73 19.96 1.83
N GLN A 367 1.29 20.13 0.60
CA GLN A 367 0.77 21.40 0.11
C GLN A 367 -0.69 21.54 0.55
N ARG A 368 -0.93 22.49 1.44
CA ARG A 368 -2.25 22.73 2.02
C ARG A 368 -3.24 23.22 0.95
N SER A 369 -4.50 22.81 1.07
CA SER A 369 -5.59 23.15 0.16
C SER A 369 -5.68 24.63 -0.25
N HIS A 370 -5.51 25.56 0.70
CA HIS A 370 -5.54 27.01 0.42
C HIS A 370 -4.41 27.50 -0.52
N ALA A 371 -3.36 26.70 -0.70
CA ALA A 371 -2.21 27.02 -1.55
C ALA A 371 -2.11 26.08 -2.77
N ARG A 372 -3.10 25.22 -3.03
CA ARG A 372 -3.08 24.20 -4.09
C ARG A 372 -2.74 24.75 -5.49
N GLU A 373 -3.28 25.91 -5.84
CA GLU A 373 -3.08 26.53 -7.16
C GLU A 373 -1.68 27.16 -7.35
N ARG A 374 -0.87 27.21 -6.29
CA ARG A 374 0.48 27.75 -6.36
C ARG A 374 1.48 26.65 -6.75
N PRO A 375 2.41 26.91 -7.68
CA PRO A 375 3.51 25.99 -7.95
C PRO A 375 4.29 25.67 -6.66
N LEU A 376 4.67 24.40 -6.46
CA LEU A 376 5.41 23.98 -5.26
C LEU A 376 6.72 24.79 -5.07
N ALA A 377 7.40 25.12 -6.18
CA ALA A 377 8.62 25.92 -6.16
C ALA A 377 8.44 27.31 -5.52
N ASP A 378 7.25 27.90 -5.64
CA ASP A 378 6.91 29.22 -5.06
C ASP A 378 6.60 29.13 -3.56
N LEU A 379 6.36 27.92 -3.05
CA LEU A 379 6.05 27.64 -1.64
C LEU A 379 7.27 27.21 -0.85
N LEU A 380 8.27 26.62 -1.52
CA LEU A 380 9.51 26.23 -0.87
C LEU A 380 10.35 27.49 -0.56
N PRO A 381 10.93 27.58 0.65
CA PRO A 381 11.78 28.70 1.01
C PRO A 381 12.90 28.78 -0.03
N HIS A 382 12.92 29.89 -0.77
CA HIS A 382 13.99 30.15 -1.72
C HIS A 382 15.27 30.22 -0.90
N ARG A 383 16.07 29.15 -0.92
CA ARG A 383 17.48 29.27 -0.51
C ARG A 383 18.04 30.36 -1.41
N ARG A 384 18.29 31.54 -0.84
CA ARG A 384 19.18 32.52 -1.47
C ARG A 384 20.51 31.79 -1.60
N LEU A 385 20.75 31.20 -2.77
CA LEU A 385 21.94 30.42 -3.11
C LEU A 385 23.22 31.25 -2.94
N VAL A 386 23.07 32.56 -2.89
CA VAL A 386 24.12 33.51 -2.56
C VAL A 386 23.70 34.23 -1.28
N ASP A 387 24.40 33.95 -0.18
CA ASP A 387 24.49 34.89 0.92
C ASP A 387 25.50 35.97 0.47
N PRO A 388 25.05 37.14 0.00
CA PRO A 388 25.97 38.16 -0.51
C PRO A 388 26.92 38.66 0.59
N VAL A 389 26.49 38.61 1.85
CA VAL A 389 27.30 39.00 3.00
C VAL A 389 28.35 37.92 3.27
N GLY A 390 27.97 36.65 3.33
CA GLY A 390 28.90 35.53 3.48
C GLY A 390 29.87 35.37 2.31
N PHE A 391 29.42 35.60 1.07
CA PHE A 391 30.26 35.58 -0.13
C PHE A 391 31.26 36.75 -0.13
N ALA A 392 30.80 37.96 0.19
CA ALA A 392 31.67 39.12 0.34
C ALA A 392 32.67 38.93 1.48
N GLN A 393 32.24 38.41 2.65
CA GLN A 393 33.13 38.07 3.76
C GLN A 393 34.14 36.97 3.42
N ARG A 394 33.78 36.01 2.57
CA ARG A 394 34.68 34.92 2.17
C ARG A 394 35.73 35.39 1.17
N HIS A 395 35.39 36.32 0.29
CA HIS A 395 36.25 36.80 -0.80
C HIS A 395 36.69 38.26 -0.65
N TRP A 396 36.54 38.87 0.54
CA TRP A 396 36.81 40.29 0.78
C TRP A 396 38.22 40.72 0.36
N ALA A 397 39.22 39.87 0.61
CA ALA A 397 40.61 40.12 0.26
C ALA A 397 40.81 40.19 -1.27
N ALA A 398 40.13 39.33 -2.04
CA ALA A 398 40.17 39.37 -3.50
C ALA A 398 39.46 40.61 -4.05
N PHE A 399 38.34 41.03 -3.42
CA PHE A 399 37.64 42.26 -3.79
C PHE A 399 38.49 43.52 -3.53
N LEU A 400 39.13 43.62 -2.36
CA LEU A 400 40.04 44.72 -2.05
C LEU A 400 41.26 44.73 -2.97
N LEU A 401 41.82 43.56 -3.28
CA LEU A 401 42.91 43.45 -4.24
C LEU A 401 42.48 43.96 -5.63
N GLY A 402 41.30 43.56 -6.09
CA GLY A 402 40.73 44.06 -7.35
C GLY A 402 40.52 45.58 -7.34
N LEU A 403 40.03 46.15 -6.23
CA LEU A 403 39.87 47.59 -6.03
C LEU A 403 41.21 48.34 -6.05
N VAL A 404 42.24 47.81 -5.39
CA VAL A 404 43.59 48.38 -5.39
C VAL A 404 44.17 48.33 -6.80
N CYS A 405 44.09 47.18 -7.49
CA CYS A 405 44.53 47.05 -8.87
C CYS A 405 43.83 48.04 -9.79
N ALA A 406 42.50 48.17 -9.70
CA ALA A 406 41.72 49.08 -10.52
C ALA A 406 42.02 50.55 -10.22
N GLY A 407 42.13 50.92 -8.93
CA GLY A 407 42.47 52.27 -8.50
C GLY A 407 43.88 52.68 -8.93
N SER A 408 44.86 51.79 -8.81
CA SER A 408 46.23 52.03 -9.28
C SER A 408 46.29 52.12 -10.81
N LEU A 409 45.53 51.29 -11.53
CA LEU A 409 45.45 51.36 -13.00
C LEU A 409 44.85 52.69 -13.47
N LEU A 410 43.79 53.16 -12.80
CA LEU A 410 43.18 54.46 -13.05
C LEU A 410 44.13 55.61 -12.72
N GLY A 411 44.88 55.52 -11.63
CA GLY A 411 45.89 56.50 -11.26
C GLY A 411 47.01 56.64 -12.31
N VAL A 412 47.45 55.52 -12.89
CA VAL A 412 48.41 55.52 -14.01
C VAL A 412 47.79 56.09 -15.27
N ALA A 413 46.56 55.71 -15.62
CA ALA A 413 45.86 56.22 -16.79
C ALA A 413 45.60 57.74 -16.72
N ALA A 414 45.37 58.26 -15.51
CA ALA A 414 45.19 59.69 -15.24
C ALA A 414 46.53 60.46 -15.11
N GLY A 415 47.69 59.79 -15.21
CA GLY A 415 49.01 60.40 -15.14
C GLY A 415 49.43 60.88 -13.74
N LEU A 416 48.74 60.44 -12.69
CA LEU A 416 48.99 60.88 -11.31
C LEU A 416 50.21 60.18 -10.66
N TRP A 417 50.62 59.02 -11.17
CA TRP A 417 51.69 58.16 -10.61
C TRP A 417 52.38 57.37 -11.74
N GLY A 418 53.62 56.92 -11.52
CA GLY A 418 54.37 56.16 -12.52
C GLY A 418 54.04 54.66 -12.51
N TRP A 419 54.35 53.96 -13.61
CA TRP A 419 54.19 52.50 -13.70
C TRP A 419 54.96 51.73 -12.60
N LYS A 420 56.04 52.30 -12.05
CA LYS A 420 56.75 51.73 -10.91
C LYS A 420 55.90 51.70 -9.64
N ASP A 421 55.09 52.72 -9.41
CA ASP A 421 54.21 52.83 -8.23
C ASP A 421 53.03 51.86 -8.35
N PHE A 422 52.54 51.62 -9.57
CA PHE A 422 51.56 50.57 -9.85
C PHE A 422 52.06 49.18 -9.44
N TRP A 423 53.26 48.79 -9.90
CA TRP A 423 53.82 47.48 -9.57
C TRP A 423 54.04 47.31 -8.06
N LEU A 424 54.52 48.35 -7.36
CA LEU A 424 54.66 48.33 -5.90
C LEU A 424 53.32 48.17 -5.17
N SER A 425 52.26 48.86 -5.65
CA SER A 425 50.92 48.81 -5.06
C SER A 425 50.19 47.48 -5.29
N VAL A 426 50.59 46.70 -6.30
CA VAL A 426 49.93 45.43 -6.68
C VAL A 426 50.69 44.22 -6.16
N ILE A 427 52.03 44.24 -6.18
CA ILE A 427 52.87 43.10 -5.77
C ILE A 427 52.71 42.79 -4.28
N LEU A 428 52.72 43.81 -3.41
CA LEU A 428 52.64 43.61 -1.96
C LEU A 428 51.29 43.00 -1.54
N PRO A 429 50.12 43.49 -2.03
CA PRO A 429 48.84 42.87 -1.76
C PRO A 429 48.68 41.45 -2.34
N ILE A 430 49.22 41.14 -3.52
CA ILE A 430 49.18 39.77 -4.09
C ILE A 430 49.92 38.79 -3.17
N ILE A 431 51.09 39.18 -2.68
CA ILE A 431 51.90 38.34 -1.77
C ILE A 431 51.15 38.12 -0.45
N LEU A 432 50.60 39.18 0.14
CA LEU A 432 49.83 39.09 1.39
C LEU A 432 48.57 38.23 1.25
N THR A 433 47.84 38.36 0.13
CA THR A 433 46.62 37.57 -0.14
C THR A 433 46.95 36.09 -0.37
N SER A 434 48.07 35.80 -1.04
CA SER A 434 48.56 34.42 -1.24
C SER A 434 48.99 33.76 0.07
N ILE A 435 49.57 34.53 1.00
CA ILE A 435 49.92 34.06 2.35
C ILE A 435 48.66 33.78 3.18
N ASP A 436 47.66 34.69 3.16
CA ASP A 436 46.39 34.50 3.88
C ASP A 436 45.62 33.26 3.40
N GLU A 437 45.55 33.04 2.08
CA GLU A 437 44.93 31.84 1.50
C GLU A 437 45.69 30.54 1.85
N SER A 438 47.02 30.59 1.89
CA SER A 438 47.87 29.47 2.32
C SER A 438 47.65 29.12 3.80
N VAL A 439 47.49 30.13 4.65
CA VAL A 439 47.23 29.97 6.09
C VAL A 439 45.81 29.42 6.34
N LYS A 440 44.80 29.89 5.60
CA LYS A 440 43.42 29.37 5.68
C LYS A 440 43.32 27.88 5.30
N ARG A 441 44.07 27.44 4.28
CA ARG A 441 44.13 26.02 3.86
C ARG A 441 44.77 25.09 4.90
N ARG A 442 45.57 25.63 5.83
CA ARG A 442 46.26 24.86 6.88
C ARG A 442 45.48 24.77 8.20
N ARG A 443 44.34 25.45 8.35
CA ARG A 443 43.48 25.27 9.54
C ARG A 443 42.72 23.94 9.43
N PRO A 444 42.87 23.00 10.38
CA PRO A 444 42.10 21.77 10.38
C PRO A 444 40.60 22.09 10.49
N GLN A 445 39.79 21.41 9.68
CA GLN A 445 38.33 21.49 9.76
C GLN A 445 37.91 21.04 11.16
N ARG A 446 37.27 21.93 11.93
CA ARG A 446 36.57 21.52 13.15
C ARG A 446 35.45 20.55 12.73
N PRO A 447 35.33 19.38 13.39
CA PRO A 447 34.25 18.46 13.08
C PRO A 447 32.89 19.11 13.39
N PRO A 448 31.81 18.68 12.71
CA PRO A 448 30.47 19.21 12.93
C PRO A 448 29.96 18.98 14.36
#